data_AF-A0A7W8LER5-F1
#
_entry.id   AF-A0A7W8LER5-F1
#
_cell.length_a   1.000
_cell.length_b   1.000
_cell.length_c   1.000
_cell.angle_alpha   90.00
_cell.angle_beta   90.00
_cell.angle_gamma   90.00
#
_symmetry.space_group_name_H-M   'P 1'
#
loop_
_entity.id
_entity.type
_entity.pdbx_description
1 polymer ?
#
loop_
_entity_poly.entity_id
_entity_poly.type
_entity_poly.pdbx_seq_one_letter_code
_entity_poly.pdbx_strand_id
1 'polypeptide(L)' 'MHRIADLHAGEAKTDARDAAIIAEAAGSNPHTLRSLRLADEPLAELPMLCGFDDDLAAQITQRPAHPDPSRA' A
#
# COMPACT_ATOMS: atom_id res chain seq x y z
N MET A 1 2.08 2.05 -10.75
CA MET A 1 1.24 3.05 -10.04
C MET A 1 2.15 3.89 -9.14
N HIS A 2 2.95 4.76 -9.76
CA HIS A 2 4.14 5.37 -9.15
C HIS A 2 4.37 6.74 -9.81
N ARG A 3 3.35 7.59 -9.80
CA ARG A 3 3.41 8.93 -10.43
C ARG A 3 2.63 9.99 -9.66
N ILE A 4 1.53 9.60 -9.00
CA ILE A 4 0.72 10.52 -8.17
C ILE A 4 1.28 10.58 -6.74
N ALA A 5 1.72 9.44 -6.20
CA ALA A 5 2.36 9.36 -4.88
C ALA A 5 3.72 10.10 -4.83
N ASP A 6 4.47 10.12 -5.93
CA ASP A 6 5.77 10.79 -6.02
C ASP A 6 5.69 12.32 -5.91
N LEU A 7 4.48 12.89 -5.98
CA LEU A 7 4.26 14.33 -5.84
C LEU A 7 4.37 14.81 -4.39
N HIS A 8 4.42 13.92 -3.39
CA HIS A 8 4.52 14.30 -1.98
C HIS A 8 5.55 13.43 -1.25
N ALA A 9 6.66 14.04 -0.85
CA ALA A 9 7.69 13.39 -0.06
C ALA A 9 7.30 13.34 1.43
N GLY A 10 7.11 12.14 1.97
CA GLY A 10 7.01 11.90 3.40
C GLY A 10 5.86 10.97 3.78
N GLU A 11 6.22 9.90 4.49
CA GLU A 11 5.36 8.86 5.10
C GLU A 11 4.80 7.80 4.14
N ALA A 12 5.50 6.66 4.10
CA ALA A 12 5.19 5.45 3.33
C ALA A 12 3.89 4.72 3.73
N LYS A 13 2.96 5.38 4.41
CA LYS A 13 1.66 4.85 4.81
C LYS A 13 0.63 5.63 4.01
N THR A 14 -0.20 4.96 3.21
CA THR A 14 -1.26 5.60 2.44
C THR A 14 -2.03 6.56 3.35
N ASP A 15 -1.77 7.86 3.19
CA ASP A 15 -2.33 8.89 4.05
C ASP A 15 -3.83 8.96 3.76
N ALA A 16 -4.65 9.20 4.78
CA ALA A 16 -6.07 9.51 4.59
C ALA A 16 -6.25 10.66 3.59
N ARG A 17 -5.26 11.55 3.50
CA ARG A 17 -5.16 12.59 2.49
C ARG A 17 -5.01 12.05 1.06
N ASP A 18 -4.13 11.08 0.82
CA ASP A 18 -3.94 10.49 -0.50
C ASP A 18 -5.21 9.77 -0.96
N ALA A 19 -5.86 9.04 -0.04
CA ALA A 19 -7.15 8.41 -0.31
C ALA A 19 -8.22 9.43 -0.73
N ALA A 20 -8.27 10.58 -0.06
CA ALA A 20 -9.19 11.66 -0.41
C ALA A 20 -8.89 12.26 -1.79
N ILE A 21 -7.61 12.52 -2.11
CA ILE A 21 -7.19 13.06 -3.41
C ILE A 21 -7.50 12.08 -4.55
N ILE A 22 -7.25 10.78 -4.35
CA ILE A 22 -7.57 9.74 -5.35
C ILE A 22 -9.08 9.66 -5.56
N ALA A 23 -9.89 9.72 -4.49
CA ALA A 23 -11.34 9.71 -4.60
C ALA A 23 -11.88 10.94 -5.35
N GLU A 24 -11.34 12.13 -5.09
CA GLU A 24 -11.69 13.36 -5.79
C GLU A 24 -11.30 13.31 -7.28
N ALA A 25 -10.08 12.84 -7.58
CA ALA A 25 -9.60 12.67 -8.95
C ALA A 25 -10.44 11.65 -9.73
N ALA A 26 -10.86 10.57 -9.07
CA ALA A 26 -11.75 9.56 -9.64
C ALA A 26 -13.15 10.13 -9.93
N GLY A 27 -13.70 10.92 -8.98
CA GLY A 27 -15.00 11.56 -9.14
C GLY A 27 -15.04 12.60 -10.28
N SER A 28 -13.95 13.35 -10.49
CA SER A 28 -13.83 14.33 -11.57
C SER A 28 -13.55 13.70 -12.94
N ASN A 29 -12.99 12.48 -13.00
CA ASN A 29 -12.64 11.77 -14.24
C ASN A 29 -13.31 10.39 -14.37
N PRO A 30 -14.64 10.28 -14.31
CA PRO A 30 -15.33 8.99 -14.22
C PRO A 30 -15.11 8.09 -15.44
N HIS A 31 -14.86 8.67 -16.62
CA HIS A 31 -14.59 7.94 -17.86
C HIS A 31 -13.22 7.23 -17.87
N THR A 32 -12.33 7.58 -16.95
CA THR A 32 -11.02 6.92 -16.79
C THR A 32 -11.10 5.69 -15.88
N LEU A 33 -12.23 5.51 -15.17
CA LEU A 33 -12.43 4.41 -14.24
C LEU A 33 -12.84 3.14 -14.98
N ARG A 34 -12.25 2.01 -14.57
CA ARG A 34 -12.65 0.67 -15.03
C ARG A 34 -13.59 0.03 -14.01
N SER A 35 -14.69 -0.54 -14.49
CA SER A 35 -15.59 -1.34 -13.64
C SER A 35 -14.94 -2.68 -13.25
N LEU A 36 -15.12 -3.07 -11.99
CA LEU A 36 -14.68 -4.36 -11.45
C LEU A 36 -15.86 -5.05 -10.75
N ARG A 37 -15.93 -6.37 -10.84
CA ARG A 37 -16.89 -7.24 -10.12
C ARG A 37 -16.14 -8.15 -9.16
N LEU A 38 -16.77 -8.52 -8.05
CA LEU A 38 -16.19 -9.38 -7.01
C LEU A 38 -15.66 -10.74 -7.53
N ALA A 39 -16.25 -11.26 -8.60
CA ALA A 39 -15.84 -12.52 -9.21
C ALA A 39 -14.78 -12.34 -10.32
N ASP A 40 -14.35 -11.12 -10.61
CA ASP A 40 -13.33 -10.87 -11.63
C ASP A 40 -11.98 -11.38 -11.13
N GLU A 41 -11.33 -12.18 -11.95
CA GLU A 41 -10.05 -12.83 -11.63
C GLU A 41 -8.95 -11.84 -11.18
N PRO A 42 -8.79 -10.63 -11.78
CA PRO A 42 -7.84 -9.63 -11.29
C PRO A 42 -8.12 -9.13 -9.87
N LEU A 43 -9.37 -9.19 -9.42
CA LEU A 43 -9.75 -8.81 -8.06
C LEU A 43 -9.44 -9.92 -7.07
N ALA A 44 -9.51 -11.19 -7.50
CA ALA A 44 -9.12 -12.34 -6.71
C ALA A 44 -7.60 -12.41 -6.44
N GLU A 45 -6.78 -11.74 -7.26
CA GLU A 45 -5.33 -11.62 -7.05
C GLU A 45 -4.94 -10.53 -6.04
N LEU A 46 -5.79 -9.52 -5.79
CA LEU A 46 -5.47 -8.41 -4.87
C LEU A 46 -5.17 -8.85 -3.42
N PRO A 47 -5.89 -9.83 -2.83
CA PRO A 47 -5.57 -10.34 -1.49
C PRO A 47 -4.15 -10.93 -1.37
N MET A 48 -3.64 -11.55 -2.45
CA MET A 48 -2.27 -12.07 -2.46
C MET A 48 -1.24 -10.95 -2.40
N LEU A 49 -1.51 -9.83 -3.08
CA LEU A 49 -0.68 -8.63 -3.02
C LEU A 49 -0.72 -7.99 -1.62
N CYS A 50 -1.88 -7.93 -0.98
CA CYS A 50 -2.00 -7.45 0.40
C CYS A 50 -1.16 -8.31 1.38
N GLY A 51 -1.20 -9.64 1.26
CA GLY A 51 -0.39 -10.52 2.10
C GLY A 51 1.12 -10.31 1.91
N PHE A 52 1.55 -10.05 0.66
CA PHE A 52 2.95 -9.70 0.38
C PHE A 52 3.37 -8.39 1.05
N ASP A 53 2.54 -7.36 0.99
CA ASP A 53 2.81 -6.07 1.61
C ASP A 53 2.90 -6.17 3.14
N ASP A 54 2.04 -6.99 3.77
CA ASP A 54 2.08 -7.28 5.21
C ASP A 54 3.39 -7.98 5.62
N ASP A 55 3.80 -9.00 4.85
CA ASP A 55 5.07 -9.71 5.06
C ASP A 55 6.28 -8.79 4.89
N LEU A 56 6.24 -7.89 3.91
CA LEU A 56 7.28 -6.89 3.67
C LEU A 56 7.34 -5.86 4.80
N ALA A 57 6.20 -5.36 5.27
CA ALA A 57 6.13 -4.43 6.39
C ALA A 57 6.69 -5.05 7.68
N ALA A 58 6.38 -6.33 7.92
CA ALA A 58 6.96 -7.10 9.02
C ALA A 58 8.49 -7.21 8.91
N GLN A 59 9.02 -7.52 7.73
CA GLN A 59 10.46 -7.60 7.47
C GLN A 59 11.18 -6.26 7.67
N ILE A 60 10.63 -5.16 7.15
CA ILE A 60 11.20 -3.81 7.30
C ILE A 60 11.24 -3.39 8.78
N THR A 61 10.20 -3.75 9.55
CA THR A 61 10.09 -3.41 10.97
C THR A 61 10.83 -4.39 11.88
N GLN A 62 11.32 -5.50 11.33
CA GLN A 62 12.06 -6.51 12.08
C GLN A 62 13.41 -5.97 12.52
N ARG A 63 13.45 -5.39 13.72
CA ARG A 63 14.70 -5.01 14.39
C ARG A 63 15.49 -6.28 14.69
N PRO A 64 16.76 -6.42 14.26
CA PRO A 64 17.58 -7.53 14.72
C PRO A 64 17.66 -7.45 16.25
N ALA A 65 17.36 -8.55 16.94
CA ALA A 65 17.56 -8.63 18.37
C ALA A 65 19.02 -8.30 18.65
N HIS A 66 19.27 -7.18 19.34
CA HIS A 66 20.60 -6.89 19.84
C HIS A 66 20.99 -8.07 20.74
N PRO A 67 22.11 -8.77 20.48
CA PRO A 67 22.55 -9.83 21.36
C PRO A 67 22.79 -9.21 22.74
N ASP A 68 22.19 -9.82 23.77
CA ASP A 68 22.31 -9.40 25.16
C ASP A 68 23.79 -9.41 25.57
N PRO A 69 24.39 -8.26 25.91
CA PRO A 69 25.80 -8.19 26.28
C PRO A 69 26.10 -8.85 27.65
N SER A 70 25.08 -9.29 28.40
CA SER A 70 25.26 -9.91 29.72
C SER A 70 25.61 -11.42 29.69
N ARG A 71 25.78 -12.01 28.50
CA ARG A 71 26.03 -13.45 28.32
C ARG A 71 27.49 -13.84 28.03
N ALA A 72 28.46 -12.97 28.33
CA ALA A 72 29.89 -13.25 28.22
C ALA A 72 30.55 -13.47 29.60
#